data_AF-A0A973H6U6-F1
#
_entry.id   AF-A0A973H6U6-F1
#
_cell.length_a   1.000
_cell.length_b   1.000
_cell.length_c   1.000
_cell.angle_alpha   90.00
_cell.angle_beta   90.00
_cell.angle_gamma   90.00
#
_symmetry.space_group_name_H-M   'P 1'
#
loop_
_entity.id
_entity.type
_entity.pdbx_description
1 polymer ?
#
loop_
_entity_poly.entity_id
_entity_poly.type
_entity_poly.pdbx_seq_one_letter_code
_entity_poly.pdbx_strand_id
1 'polypeptide(L)'
;MAQALPDDASLIHDLIGVGFGPSNVALAIALSEHNARVDRQEGISAHFFEQQPSFGWHRGMLIDDATMQVSFLKDLVTLRNPASEYSFLCYLKSKGRLIDFINHKNLFPLRVEFHDYFEWAAAQVDGMISYGHEVVAVSPVVRDGVVDHLEVTVRSAEGLSLHRARNLVIGTGLRPLMPEGVERTDRVWHNAELLGRVEELDGAAPSRFIVVGAGQSAAENVAYLHRRFPGAEVCAVFSRYGYSPADDSSFANRIFDPDAVDEYFAAPDDVKRQLMDYHGNTNYSVVD
;
A
#
# COMPACT_ATOMS: atom_id res chain seq x y z
N MET A 1 -39.16 -13.92 16.04
CA MET A 1 -38.91 -12.69 16.82
C MET A 1 -37.90 -13.03 17.90
N ALA A 2 -36.62 -13.03 17.53
CA ALA A 2 -35.54 -13.15 18.51
C ALA A 2 -35.32 -11.76 19.08
N GLN A 3 -35.57 -11.63 20.38
CA GLN A 3 -35.37 -10.40 21.14
C GLN A 3 -33.90 -10.00 21.02
N ALA A 4 -33.67 -8.79 20.49
CA ALA A 4 -32.38 -8.12 20.59
C ALA A 4 -32.04 -7.99 22.07
N LEU A 5 -30.90 -8.55 22.47
CA LEU A 5 -30.34 -8.34 23.79
C LEU A 5 -30.03 -6.84 23.98
N PRO A 6 -30.21 -6.32 25.20
CA PRO A 6 -30.07 -4.90 25.48
C PRO A 6 -28.59 -4.51 25.54
N ASP A 7 -28.21 -3.47 24.79
CA ASP A 7 -27.15 -2.51 25.13
C ASP A 7 -25.86 -3.08 25.78
N ASP A 8 -25.31 -4.18 25.26
CA ASP A 8 -23.94 -4.55 25.57
C ASP A 8 -23.07 -3.51 24.85
N ALA A 9 -22.58 -2.52 25.57
CA ALA A 9 -21.92 -1.34 25.04
C ALA A 9 -20.61 -1.73 24.36
N SER A 10 -20.70 -2.27 23.15
CA SER A 10 -19.58 -2.45 22.23
C SER A 10 -18.87 -1.11 22.15
N LEU A 11 -17.61 -1.06 22.56
CA LEU A 11 -16.77 0.12 22.49
C LEU A 11 -16.96 0.82 21.14
N ILE A 12 -17.34 2.10 21.17
CA ILE A 12 -17.37 2.93 19.96
C ILE A 12 -15.98 3.53 19.83
N HIS A 13 -15.22 3.08 18.84
CA HIS A 13 -13.92 3.66 18.53
C HIS A 13 -14.06 5.09 18.01
N ASP A 14 -13.06 5.93 18.25
CA ASP A 14 -13.00 7.22 17.57
C ASP A 14 -12.74 7.02 16.08
N LEU A 15 -11.99 5.97 15.73
CA LEU A 15 -11.58 5.66 14.37
C LEU A 15 -11.56 4.15 14.09
N ILE A 16 -12.14 3.72 12.97
CA ILE A 16 -11.82 2.42 12.36
C ILE A 16 -11.10 2.63 11.03
N GLY A 17 -10.00 1.90 10.83
CA GLY A 17 -9.29 1.84 9.55
C GLY A 17 -9.61 0.55 8.78
N VAL A 18 -9.95 0.69 7.49
CA VAL A 18 -10.20 -0.43 6.57
C VAL A 18 -8.97 -0.66 5.68
N GLY A 19 -8.36 -1.83 5.80
CA GLY A 19 -7.07 -2.18 5.22
C GLY A 19 -5.91 -1.79 6.13
N PHE A 20 -4.77 -2.47 6.00
CA PHE A 20 -3.56 -2.17 6.76
C PHE A 20 -2.28 -2.18 5.91
N GLY A 21 -2.37 -1.56 4.73
CA GLY A 21 -1.21 -1.20 3.92
C GLY A 21 -0.43 0.01 4.46
N PRO A 22 0.64 0.46 3.77
CA PRO A 22 1.53 1.50 4.26
C PRO A 22 0.84 2.79 4.74
N SER A 23 -0.22 3.23 4.08
CA SER A 23 -0.99 4.42 4.48
C SER A 23 -1.59 4.29 5.89
N ASN A 24 -2.21 3.14 6.21
CA ASN A 24 -2.82 2.93 7.52
C ASN A 24 -1.79 2.53 8.58
N VAL A 25 -0.65 1.95 8.19
CA VAL A 25 0.50 1.79 9.11
C VAL A 25 1.05 3.17 9.51
N ALA A 26 1.25 4.09 8.56
CA ALA A 26 1.70 5.46 8.87
C ALA A 26 0.72 6.19 9.80
N LEU A 27 -0.59 5.98 9.62
CA LEU A 27 -1.63 6.53 10.50
C LEU A 27 -1.58 5.90 11.90
N ALA A 28 -1.46 4.58 12.01
CA ALA A 28 -1.31 3.89 13.30
C ALA A 28 -0.06 4.37 14.07
N ILE A 29 1.06 4.60 13.37
CA ILE A 29 2.27 5.19 13.95
C ILE A 29 1.98 6.62 14.46
N ALA A 30 1.32 7.46 13.65
CA ALA A 30 0.99 8.83 14.05
C ALA A 30 0.10 8.86 15.29
N LEU A 31 -0.89 7.96 15.35
CA LEU A 31 -1.79 7.79 16.50
C LEU A 31 -1.04 7.29 17.74
N SER A 32 -0.13 6.33 17.58
CA SER A 32 0.74 5.85 18.66
C SER A 32 1.59 6.98 19.25
N GLU A 33 2.28 7.74 18.39
CA GLU A 33 3.10 8.87 18.83
C GLU A 33 2.27 10.00 19.45
N HIS A 34 1.06 10.24 18.95
CA HIS A 34 0.13 11.22 19.53
C HIS A 34 -0.32 10.78 20.92
N ASN A 35 -0.83 9.55 21.04
CA ASN A 35 -1.35 8.99 22.29
C ASN A 35 -0.27 8.87 23.38
N ALA A 36 1.01 8.74 23.01
CA ALA A 36 2.12 8.73 23.95
C ALA A 36 2.42 10.11 24.58
N ARG A 37 1.91 11.20 24.00
CA ARG A 37 2.18 12.59 24.42
C ARG A 37 1.02 13.25 25.18
N VAL A 38 -0.15 12.61 25.19
CA VAL A 38 -1.37 13.15 25.80
C VAL A 38 -1.83 12.27 26.95
N ASP A 39 -2.71 12.80 27.80
CA ASP A 39 -3.32 11.99 28.84
C ASP A 39 -4.23 10.91 28.24
N ARG A 40 -4.40 9.80 28.95
CA ARG A 40 -5.20 8.66 28.48
C ARG A 40 -6.64 9.04 28.07
N GLN A 41 -7.21 10.09 28.68
CA GLN A 41 -8.56 10.58 28.34
C GLN A 41 -8.61 11.37 27.03
N GLU A 42 -7.48 11.89 26.57
CA GLU A 42 -7.35 12.65 25.31
C GLU A 42 -6.84 11.77 24.17
N GLY A 43 -6.39 10.55 24.47
CA GLY A 43 -5.95 9.58 23.48
C GLY A 43 -7.08 9.14 22.55
N ILE A 44 -6.72 8.95 21.28
CA ILE A 44 -7.65 8.54 20.22
C ILE A 44 -7.75 7.02 20.21
N SER A 45 -8.96 6.47 20.39
CA SER A 45 -9.22 5.03 20.24
C SER A 45 -9.34 4.68 18.76
N ALA A 46 -8.40 3.90 18.25
CA ALA A 46 -8.40 3.43 16.87
C ALA A 46 -8.24 1.91 16.78
N HIS A 47 -8.91 1.31 15.80
CA HIS A 47 -8.73 -0.11 15.45
C HIS A 47 -8.74 -0.30 13.94
N PHE A 48 -7.89 -1.18 13.43
CA PHE A 48 -7.72 -1.45 12.00
C PHE A 48 -8.11 -2.89 11.67
N PHE A 49 -8.65 -3.11 10.48
CA PHE A 49 -9.00 -4.44 9.97
C PHE A 49 -8.33 -4.68 8.61
N GLU A 50 -7.61 -5.79 8.48
CA GLU A 50 -6.93 -6.21 7.25
C GLU A 50 -7.38 -7.62 6.86
N GLN A 51 -7.76 -7.79 5.59
CA GLN A 51 -8.23 -9.08 5.09
C GLN A 51 -7.11 -10.12 4.98
N GLN A 52 -5.87 -9.70 4.72
CA GLN A 52 -4.72 -10.59 4.70
C GLN A 52 -4.42 -11.14 6.09
N PRO A 53 -3.91 -12.38 6.21
CA PRO A 53 -3.61 -13.01 7.49
C PRO A 53 -2.39 -12.39 8.21
N SER A 54 -1.61 -11.57 7.51
CA SER A 54 -0.47 -10.81 8.04
C SER A 54 -0.22 -9.59 7.16
N PHE A 55 0.57 -8.62 7.64
CA PHE A 55 0.98 -7.47 6.84
C PHE A 55 1.65 -7.96 5.54
N GLY A 56 1.31 -7.37 4.40
CA GLY A 56 1.94 -7.69 3.13
C GLY A 56 1.78 -6.55 2.13
N TRP A 57 2.91 -6.09 1.57
CA TRP A 57 2.94 -5.00 0.60
C TRP A 57 3.41 -5.50 -0.77
N HIS A 58 2.48 -5.59 -1.73
CA HIS A 58 2.73 -6.03 -3.11
C HIS A 58 3.56 -7.31 -3.25
N ARG A 59 3.30 -8.33 -2.42
CA ARG A 59 4.08 -9.59 -2.35
C ARG A 59 4.32 -10.26 -3.70
N GLY A 60 3.32 -10.28 -4.59
CA GLY A 60 3.47 -10.87 -5.92
C GLY A 60 4.39 -10.11 -6.88
N MET A 61 4.93 -8.95 -6.46
CA MET A 61 5.83 -8.09 -7.21
C MET A 61 7.15 -7.79 -6.47
N LEU A 62 7.46 -8.52 -5.39
CA LEU A 62 8.72 -8.40 -4.65
C LEU A 62 9.87 -9.12 -5.39
N ILE A 63 10.10 -8.73 -6.64
CA ILE A 63 11.22 -9.22 -7.44
C ILE A 63 12.53 -8.83 -6.73
N ASP A 64 13.46 -9.78 -6.61
CA ASP A 64 14.65 -9.67 -5.74
C ASP A 64 15.52 -8.44 -5.99
N ASP A 65 15.61 -7.97 -7.24
CA ASP A 65 16.43 -6.82 -7.64
C ASP A 65 15.63 -5.53 -7.86
N ALA A 66 14.32 -5.53 -7.60
CA ALA A 66 13.51 -4.32 -7.74
C ALA A 66 13.80 -3.33 -6.62
N THR A 67 13.96 -2.06 -6.98
CA THR A 67 14.23 -0.94 -6.06
C THR A 67 12.96 -0.14 -5.76
N MET A 68 12.99 0.58 -4.65
CA MET A 68 12.05 1.66 -4.38
C MET A 68 12.26 2.80 -5.38
N GLN A 69 11.17 3.41 -5.84
CA GLN A 69 11.21 4.59 -6.73
C GLN A 69 11.25 5.91 -5.96
N VAL A 70 11.35 5.84 -4.62
CA VAL A 70 11.41 6.99 -3.73
C VAL A 70 12.57 6.84 -2.77
N SER A 71 13.15 7.98 -2.36
CA SER A 71 14.20 7.99 -1.34
C SER A 71 13.71 7.33 -0.05
N PHE A 72 14.58 6.56 0.62
CA PHE A 72 14.28 5.99 1.93
C PHE A 72 13.90 7.05 2.99
N LEU A 73 14.23 8.33 2.79
CA LEU A 73 13.80 9.42 3.68
C LEU A 73 12.30 9.76 3.54
N LYS A 74 11.66 9.31 2.47
CA LYS A 74 10.19 9.30 2.32
C LYS A 74 9.61 8.00 2.91
N ASP A 75 10.08 7.61 4.10
CA ASP A 75 9.52 6.50 4.87
C ASP A 75 8.17 6.88 5.52
N LEU A 76 7.67 6.04 6.44
CA LEU A 76 6.35 6.22 7.06
C LEU A 76 6.25 7.44 8.00
N VAL A 77 7.38 8.05 8.39
CA VAL A 77 7.39 8.99 9.52
C VAL A 77 8.41 10.12 9.43
N THR A 78 9.55 9.94 8.78
CA THR A 78 10.71 10.84 8.86
C THR A 78 10.37 12.28 8.47
N LEU A 79 9.54 12.49 7.44
CA LEU A 79 9.09 13.83 7.03
C LEU A 79 8.17 14.52 8.06
N ARG A 80 7.47 13.75 8.90
CA ARG A 80 6.64 14.26 10.01
C ARG A 80 7.46 14.43 11.29
N ASN A 81 8.28 13.45 11.62
CA ASN A 81 9.07 13.37 12.84
C ASN A 81 10.39 12.62 12.57
N PRO A 82 11.50 13.33 12.28
CA PRO A 82 12.80 12.70 11.99
C PRO A 82 13.44 12.04 13.22
N ALA A 83 12.92 12.29 14.43
CA ALA A 83 13.36 11.65 15.67
C ALA A 83 12.52 10.41 16.01
N SER A 84 11.61 9.99 15.13
CA SER A 84 10.74 8.85 15.39
C SER A 84 11.52 7.53 15.44
N GLU A 85 11.14 6.69 16.41
CA GLU A 85 11.65 5.33 16.53
C GLU A 85 11.20 4.45 15.37
N TYR A 86 10.17 4.85 14.60
CA TYR A 86 9.65 4.10 13.45
C TYR A 86 10.33 4.43 12.11
N SER A 87 11.39 5.24 12.11
CA SER A 87 12.10 5.61 10.87
C SER A 87 12.84 4.41 10.25
N PHE A 88 13.08 4.46 8.94
CA PHE A 88 13.85 3.45 8.21
C PHE A 88 15.28 3.31 8.77
N LEU A 89 15.87 4.41 9.27
CA LEU A 89 17.19 4.38 9.90
C LEU A 89 17.17 3.63 11.24
N CYS A 90 16.12 3.81 12.05
CA CYS A 90 15.92 3.05 13.29
C CYS A 90 15.72 1.55 12.99
N TYR A 91 14.97 1.22 11.95
CA TYR A 91 14.85 -0.14 11.43
C TYR A 91 16.23 -0.74 11.06
N LEU A 92 17.02 -0.05 10.23
CA LEU A 92 18.36 -0.52 9.83
C LEU A 92 19.28 -0.71 11.04
N LYS A 93 19.20 0.19 12.02
CA LYS A 93 19.96 0.09 13.26
C LYS A 93 19.56 -1.16 14.04
N SER A 94 18.26 -1.42 14.18
CA SER A 94 17.73 -2.59 14.90
C SER A 94 18.14 -3.92 14.24
N LYS A 95 18.28 -3.95 12.92
CA LYS A 95 18.74 -5.12 12.15
C LYS A 95 20.27 -5.25 12.10
N GLY A 96 21.02 -4.30 12.67
CA GLY A 96 22.49 -4.27 12.61
C GLY A 96 23.06 -3.93 11.23
N ARG A 97 22.25 -3.36 10.33
CA ARG A 97 22.58 -3.13 8.91
C ARG A 97 22.86 -1.66 8.56
N LEU A 98 22.72 -0.75 9.53
CA LEU A 98 22.86 0.70 9.29
C LEU A 98 24.22 1.09 8.70
N ILE A 99 25.32 0.56 9.21
CA ILE A 99 26.66 0.90 8.72
C ILE A 99 26.86 0.40 7.29
N ASP A 100 26.39 -0.81 6.99
CA ASP A 100 26.46 -1.36 5.63
C ASP A 100 25.64 -0.53 4.66
N PHE A 101 24.42 -0.14 5.04
CA PHE A 101 23.56 0.71 4.22
C PHE A 101 24.21 2.07 3.91
N ILE A 102 24.82 2.72 4.92
CA ILE A 102 25.56 3.98 4.73
C ILE A 102 26.71 3.79 3.73
N ASN A 103 27.45 2.69 3.84
CA ASN A 103 28.59 2.40 2.96
C ASN A 103 28.16 2.13 1.50
N HIS A 104 26.93 1.64 1.28
CA HIS A 104 26.39 1.43 -0.06
C HIS A 104 26.03 2.74 -0.78
N LYS A 105 25.86 3.86 -0.05
CA LYS A 105 25.55 5.19 -0.60
C LYS A 105 24.34 5.19 -1.55
N ASN A 106 23.37 4.31 -1.29
CA ASN A 106 22.17 4.18 -2.09
C ASN A 106 20.99 4.92 -1.42
N LEU A 107 20.24 5.70 -2.19
CA LEU A 107 19.03 6.39 -1.73
C LEU A 107 17.77 5.53 -1.90
N PHE A 108 17.84 4.51 -2.76
CA PHE A 108 16.71 3.71 -3.23
C PHE A 108 16.90 2.24 -2.78
N PRO A 109 16.45 1.88 -1.56
CA PRO A 109 16.58 0.51 -1.07
C PRO A 109 15.82 -0.47 -1.97
N LEU A 110 16.14 -1.77 -1.84
CA LEU A 110 15.37 -2.81 -2.51
C LEU A 110 13.93 -2.84 -1.98
N ARG A 111 12.95 -3.16 -2.83
CA ARG A 111 11.55 -3.30 -2.41
C ARG A 111 11.39 -4.39 -1.35
N VAL A 112 12.16 -5.47 -1.43
CA VAL A 112 12.19 -6.53 -0.40
C VAL A 112 12.67 -6.01 0.96
N GLU A 113 13.64 -5.09 0.97
CA GLU A 113 14.13 -4.48 2.21
C GLU A 113 13.11 -3.48 2.77
N PHE A 114 12.49 -2.68 1.90
CA PHE A 114 11.46 -1.73 2.33
C PHE A 114 10.18 -2.44 2.80
N HIS A 115 9.87 -3.60 2.22
CA HIS A 115 8.82 -4.50 2.71
C HIS A 115 9.13 -5.00 4.14
N ASP A 116 10.35 -5.49 4.41
CA ASP A 116 10.75 -5.89 5.77
C ASP A 116 10.73 -4.70 6.76
N TYR A 117 11.05 -3.49 6.30
CA TYR A 117 10.84 -2.27 7.07
C TYR A 117 9.36 -2.06 7.43
N PHE A 118 8.45 -2.18 6.46
CA PHE A 118 7.03 -2.03 6.72
C PHE A 118 6.49 -3.13 7.65
N GLU A 119 6.89 -4.39 7.48
CA GLU A 119 6.55 -5.48 8.40
C GLU A 119 7.06 -5.17 9.82
N TRP A 120 8.29 -4.71 9.95
CA TRP A 120 8.89 -4.33 11.22
C TRP A 120 8.17 -3.15 11.88
N ALA A 121 7.73 -2.15 11.10
CA ALA A 121 6.99 -1.01 11.61
C ALA A 121 5.56 -1.41 12.03
N ALA A 122 4.88 -2.22 11.21
CA ALA A 122 3.55 -2.74 11.50
C ALA A 122 3.52 -3.58 12.77
N ALA A 123 4.54 -4.42 13.00
CA ALA A 123 4.65 -5.25 14.20
C ALA A 123 4.70 -4.44 15.52
N GLN A 124 5.16 -3.18 15.48
CA GLN A 124 5.23 -2.31 16.66
C GLN A 124 3.89 -1.64 16.99
N VAL A 125 2.92 -1.67 16.07
CA VAL A 125 1.55 -1.17 16.26
C VAL A 125 0.51 -2.30 16.18
N ASP A 126 0.97 -3.56 16.36
CA ASP A 126 0.15 -4.76 16.20
C ASP A 126 -1.06 -4.81 17.16
N GLY A 127 -0.96 -4.12 18.31
CA GLY A 127 -2.07 -3.99 19.26
C GLY A 127 -3.29 -3.22 18.74
N MET A 128 -3.20 -2.55 17.58
CA MET A 128 -4.30 -1.78 16.98
C MET A 128 -4.96 -2.48 15.78
N ILE A 129 -4.55 -3.69 15.41
CA ILE A 129 -4.94 -4.34 14.14
C ILE A 129 -5.50 -5.74 14.37
N SER A 130 -6.48 -6.11 13.54
CA SER A 130 -6.91 -7.49 13.35
C SER A 130 -6.71 -7.92 11.91
N TYR A 131 -5.78 -8.84 11.70
CA TYR A 131 -5.54 -9.51 10.41
C TYR A 131 -6.55 -10.65 10.17
N GLY A 132 -6.74 -11.06 8.91
CA GLY A 132 -7.74 -12.06 8.53
C GLY A 132 -9.19 -11.57 8.69
N HIS A 133 -9.39 -10.25 8.73
CA HIS A 133 -10.67 -9.59 8.97
C HIS A 133 -11.02 -8.68 7.77
N GLU A 134 -12.02 -9.09 7.00
CA GLU A 134 -12.53 -8.35 5.83
C GLU A 134 -13.70 -7.46 6.25
N VAL A 135 -13.58 -6.14 6.05
CA VAL A 135 -14.73 -5.23 6.20
C VAL A 135 -15.65 -5.38 5.00
N VAL A 136 -16.89 -5.81 5.22
CA VAL A 136 -17.84 -6.15 4.15
C VAL A 136 -19.02 -5.19 4.03
N ALA A 137 -19.31 -4.41 5.08
CA ALA A 137 -20.35 -3.38 5.03
C ALA A 137 -20.09 -2.27 6.07
N VAL A 138 -20.59 -1.07 5.76
CA VAL A 138 -20.65 0.06 6.68
C VAL A 138 -22.05 0.65 6.61
N SER A 139 -22.71 0.78 7.75
CA SER A 139 -24.07 1.34 7.86
C SER A 139 -24.10 2.49 8.85
N PRO A 140 -24.81 3.60 8.57
CA PRO A 140 -24.94 4.70 9.52
C PRO A 140 -25.92 4.34 10.63
N VAL A 141 -25.60 4.70 11.87
CA VAL A 141 -26.53 4.70 13.00
C VAL A 141 -27.05 6.12 13.21
N VAL A 142 -28.35 6.30 13.04
CA VAL A 142 -29.00 7.62 13.06
C VAL A 142 -29.76 7.81 14.37
N ARG A 143 -29.53 8.93 15.05
CA ARG A 143 -30.28 9.39 16.23
C ARG A 143 -30.73 10.82 16.00
N ASP A 144 -32.01 11.10 16.26
CA ASP A 144 -32.62 12.43 16.06
C ASP A 144 -32.38 13.04 14.66
N GLY A 145 -32.34 12.20 13.63
CA GLY A 145 -32.12 12.61 12.24
C GLY A 145 -30.67 12.91 11.88
N VAL A 146 -29.71 12.71 12.79
CA VAL A 146 -28.28 12.91 12.58
C VAL A 146 -27.54 11.58 12.69
N VAL A 147 -26.51 11.37 11.87
CA VAL A 147 -25.62 10.21 12.00
C VAL A 147 -24.81 10.36 13.29
N ASP A 148 -25.01 9.47 14.24
CA ASP A 148 -24.33 9.44 15.54
C ASP A 148 -22.99 8.71 15.44
N HIS A 149 -22.98 7.54 14.81
CA HIS A 149 -21.78 6.75 14.53
C HIS A 149 -22.03 5.77 13.36
N LEU A 150 -21.00 5.00 13.01
CA LEU A 150 -21.02 3.98 11.97
C LEU A 150 -20.98 2.59 12.58
N GLU A 151 -21.75 1.68 12.02
CA GLU A 151 -21.66 0.24 12.25
C GLU A 151 -20.87 -0.41 11.12
N VAL A 152 -19.77 -1.06 11.46
CA VAL A 152 -18.83 -1.71 10.54
C VAL A 152 -18.97 -3.22 10.68
N THR A 153 -19.43 -3.88 9.61
CA THR A 153 -19.55 -5.34 9.58
C THR A 153 -18.26 -5.96 9.07
N VAL A 154 -17.68 -6.85 9.88
CA VAL A 154 -16.40 -7.48 9.63
C VAL A 154 -16.58 -8.98 9.53
N ARG A 155 -16.05 -9.60 8.47
CA ARG A 155 -16.02 -11.04 8.24
C ARG A 155 -14.64 -11.59 8.62
N SER A 156 -14.62 -12.64 9.42
CA SER A 156 -13.42 -13.42 9.75
C SER A 156 -13.71 -14.92 9.65
N ALA A 157 -12.75 -15.76 10.03
CA ALA A 157 -12.94 -17.22 10.09
C ALA A 157 -14.03 -17.63 11.11
N GLU A 158 -14.25 -16.81 12.13
CA GLU A 158 -15.26 -17.01 13.18
C GLU A 158 -16.67 -16.58 12.76
N GLY A 159 -16.81 -15.88 11.62
CA GLY A 159 -18.09 -15.43 11.09
C GLY A 159 -18.17 -13.90 10.93
N LEU A 160 -19.39 -13.36 11.01
CA LEU A 160 -19.63 -11.92 10.95
C LEU A 160 -19.66 -11.32 12.35
N SER A 161 -18.94 -10.21 12.54
CA SER A 161 -18.96 -9.40 13.76
C SER A 161 -19.27 -7.94 13.42
N LEU A 162 -19.80 -7.22 14.41
CA LEU A 162 -20.18 -5.81 14.28
C LEU A 162 -19.28 -4.97 15.18
N HIS A 163 -18.72 -3.91 14.60
CA HIS A 163 -17.88 -2.93 15.29
C HIS A 163 -18.48 -1.53 15.12
N ARG A 164 -18.13 -0.60 15.99
CA ARG A 164 -18.65 0.77 15.94
C ARG A 164 -17.54 1.78 15.92
N ALA A 165 -17.68 2.83 15.11
CA ALA A 165 -16.76 3.94 15.09
C ALA A 165 -17.42 5.28 14.76
N ARG A 166 -16.85 6.36 15.29
CA ARG A 166 -17.24 7.73 14.93
C ARG A 166 -16.72 8.12 13.55
N ASN A 167 -15.49 7.72 13.24
CA ASN A 167 -14.83 8.01 11.97
C ASN A 167 -14.37 6.72 11.29
N LEU A 168 -14.29 6.77 9.97
CA LEU A 168 -13.79 5.69 9.15
C LEU A 168 -12.68 6.19 8.21
N VAL A 169 -11.57 5.48 8.15
CA VAL A 169 -10.52 5.69 7.14
C VAL A 169 -10.47 4.48 6.22
N ILE A 170 -10.59 4.70 4.92
CA ILE A 170 -10.58 3.64 3.91
C ILE A 170 -9.24 3.67 3.18
N GLY A 171 -8.37 2.71 3.50
CA GLY A 171 -7.03 2.56 2.94
C GLY A 171 -6.85 1.19 2.26
N THR A 172 -7.77 0.83 1.35
CA THR A 172 -7.82 -0.50 0.72
C THR A 172 -6.91 -0.68 -0.50
N GLY A 173 -6.13 0.34 -0.84
CA GLY A 173 -5.17 0.31 -1.94
C GLY A 173 -5.82 0.24 -3.34
N LEU A 174 -4.99 -0.12 -4.32
CA LEU A 174 -5.42 -0.26 -5.71
C LEU A 174 -5.97 -1.67 -5.98
N ARG A 175 -6.87 -1.77 -6.95
CA ARG A 175 -7.38 -3.05 -7.46
C ARG A 175 -6.74 -3.37 -8.81
N PRO A 176 -6.37 -4.63 -9.08
CA PRO A 176 -5.93 -5.07 -10.41
C PRO A 176 -6.89 -4.61 -11.51
N LEU A 177 -6.35 -3.97 -12.55
CA LEU A 177 -7.10 -3.52 -13.72
C LEU A 177 -6.69 -4.36 -14.93
N MET A 178 -7.63 -5.10 -15.48
CA MET A 178 -7.44 -5.86 -16.73
C MET A 178 -7.89 -5.01 -17.94
N PRO A 179 -7.31 -5.22 -19.13
CA PRO A 179 -7.84 -4.64 -20.35
C PRO A 179 -9.31 -5.05 -20.58
N GLU A 180 -10.09 -4.19 -21.24
CA GLU A 180 -11.50 -4.47 -21.54
C GLU A 180 -11.65 -5.80 -22.30
N GLY A 181 -12.57 -6.65 -21.83
CA GLY A 181 -12.83 -7.98 -22.39
C GLY A 181 -11.77 -9.05 -22.07
N VAL A 182 -10.75 -8.74 -21.27
CA VAL A 182 -9.74 -9.70 -20.83
C VAL A 182 -9.99 -10.14 -19.40
N GLU A 183 -10.25 -11.43 -19.22
CA GLU A 183 -10.44 -12.03 -17.90
C GLU A 183 -9.16 -12.74 -17.43
N ARG A 184 -8.99 -12.80 -16.11
CA ARG A 184 -7.93 -13.60 -15.50
C ARG A 184 -8.22 -15.09 -15.66
N THR A 185 -7.19 -15.86 -16.02
CA THR A 185 -7.25 -17.32 -16.22
C THR A 185 -5.94 -17.97 -15.74
N ASP A 186 -5.82 -19.28 -15.84
CA ASP A 186 -4.57 -19.99 -15.52
C ASP A 186 -3.38 -19.57 -16.40
N ARG A 187 -3.61 -18.85 -17.51
CA ARG A 187 -2.55 -18.35 -18.42
C ARG A 187 -2.58 -16.84 -18.61
N VAL A 188 -3.50 -16.13 -17.95
CA VAL A 188 -3.67 -14.68 -18.07
C VAL A 188 -3.78 -14.12 -16.67
N TRP A 189 -2.76 -13.41 -16.24
CA TRP A 189 -2.64 -12.93 -14.86
C TRP A 189 -2.40 -11.43 -14.84
N HIS A 190 -2.77 -10.79 -13.75
CA HIS A 190 -2.31 -9.44 -13.46
C HIS A 190 -0.89 -9.50 -12.85
N ASN A 191 -0.09 -8.43 -13.01
CA ASN A 191 1.28 -8.41 -12.47
C ASN A 191 1.33 -8.69 -10.95
N ALA A 192 0.30 -8.29 -10.21
CA ALA A 192 0.20 -8.50 -8.77
C ALA A 192 0.24 -9.99 -8.35
N GLU A 193 0.10 -10.92 -9.28
CA GLU A 193 0.14 -12.36 -9.07
C GLU A 193 1.46 -12.99 -9.59
N LEU A 194 2.38 -12.20 -10.17
CA LEU A 194 3.53 -12.69 -10.97
C LEU A 194 4.33 -13.77 -10.25
N LEU A 195 4.87 -13.47 -9.06
CA LEU A 195 5.80 -14.40 -8.40
C LEU A 195 5.11 -15.73 -8.06
N GLY A 196 3.91 -15.70 -7.50
CA GLY A 196 3.15 -16.93 -7.19
C GLY A 196 2.81 -17.74 -8.45
N ARG A 197 2.44 -17.06 -9.55
CA ARG A 197 2.14 -17.74 -10.82
C ARG A 197 3.38 -18.32 -11.49
N VAL A 198 4.53 -17.69 -11.32
CA VAL A 198 5.79 -18.18 -11.85
C VAL A 198 6.29 -19.40 -11.08
N GLU A 199 6.09 -19.44 -9.76
CA GLU A 199 6.36 -20.63 -8.94
C GLU A 199 5.52 -21.83 -9.38
N GLU A 200 4.24 -21.63 -9.76
CA GLU A 200 3.39 -22.68 -10.33
C GLU A 200 3.90 -23.24 -11.66
N LEU A 201 4.80 -22.53 -12.35
CA LEU A 201 5.44 -22.99 -13.59
C LEU A 201 6.79 -23.70 -13.36
N ASP A 202 7.17 -23.97 -12.11
CA ASP A 202 8.41 -24.69 -11.82
C ASP A 202 8.43 -26.08 -12.45
N GLY A 203 9.49 -26.36 -13.22
CA GLY A 203 9.61 -27.60 -14.00
C GLY A 203 8.82 -27.60 -15.31
N ALA A 204 7.98 -26.59 -15.58
CA ALA A 204 7.43 -26.34 -16.91
C ALA A 204 8.50 -25.71 -17.83
N ALA A 205 8.31 -25.90 -19.14
CA ALA A 205 9.13 -25.28 -20.18
C ALA A 205 8.24 -24.38 -21.07
N PRO A 206 7.74 -23.25 -20.53
CA PRO A 206 6.96 -22.30 -21.32
C PRO A 206 7.79 -21.80 -22.49
N SER A 207 7.23 -21.86 -23.70
CA SER A 207 7.93 -21.41 -24.91
C SER A 207 7.85 -19.91 -25.12
N ARG A 208 6.81 -19.24 -24.59
CA ARG A 208 6.58 -17.81 -24.77
C ARG A 208 5.84 -17.17 -23.60
N PHE A 209 6.25 -15.96 -23.25
CA PHE A 209 5.51 -15.04 -22.39
C PHE A 209 5.16 -13.76 -23.15
N ILE A 210 3.98 -13.20 -22.88
CA ILE A 210 3.54 -11.90 -23.37
C ILE A 210 3.29 -11.02 -22.15
N VAL A 211 3.96 -9.87 -22.10
CA VAL A 211 3.76 -8.86 -21.06
C VAL A 211 3.10 -7.64 -21.70
N VAL A 212 1.90 -7.30 -21.26
CA VAL A 212 1.13 -6.16 -21.77
C VAL A 212 1.29 -4.96 -20.84
N GLY A 213 1.79 -3.85 -21.36
CA GLY A 213 1.97 -2.60 -20.61
C GLY A 213 3.33 -1.93 -20.84
N ALA A 214 3.41 -0.63 -20.55
CA ALA A 214 4.60 0.20 -20.81
C ALA A 214 5.17 0.88 -19.55
N GLY A 215 4.67 0.53 -18.35
CA GLY A 215 5.16 1.10 -17.08
C GLY A 215 6.19 0.23 -16.39
N GLN A 216 6.69 0.71 -15.25
CA GLN A 216 7.70 0.05 -14.41
C GLN A 216 7.45 -1.45 -14.24
N SER A 217 6.25 -1.84 -13.78
CA SER A 217 5.92 -3.25 -13.55
C SER A 217 6.02 -4.10 -14.83
N ALA A 218 5.71 -3.54 -16.01
CA ALA A 218 5.84 -4.29 -17.26
C ALA A 218 7.31 -4.53 -17.62
N ALA A 219 8.16 -3.50 -17.47
CA ALA A 219 9.59 -3.60 -17.71
C ALA A 219 10.26 -4.59 -16.74
N GLU A 220 9.94 -4.50 -15.45
CA GLU A 220 10.43 -5.43 -14.42
C GLU A 220 9.98 -6.87 -14.71
N ASN A 221 8.72 -7.08 -15.09
CA ASN A 221 8.21 -8.42 -15.45
C ASN A 221 8.95 -9.00 -16.66
N VAL A 222 9.20 -8.20 -17.69
CA VAL A 222 9.96 -8.62 -18.87
C VAL A 222 11.38 -9.03 -18.48
N ALA A 223 12.09 -8.19 -17.71
CA ALA A 223 13.43 -8.47 -17.24
C ALA A 223 13.48 -9.73 -16.36
N TYR A 224 12.53 -9.86 -15.43
CA TYR A 224 12.40 -11.02 -14.55
C TYR A 224 12.15 -12.32 -15.33
N LEU A 225 11.15 -12.34 -16.22
CA LEU A 225 10.82 -13.53 -17.02
C LEU A 225 11.97 -13.94 -17.94
N HIS A 226 12.67 -12.96 -18.54
CA HIS A 226 13.83 -13.22 -19.38
C HIS A 226 14.97 -13.90 -18.61
N ARG A 227 15.22 -13.49 -17.36
CA ARG A 227 16.22 -14.14 -16.50
C ARG A 227 15.76 -15.51 -15.99
N ARG A 228 14.48 -15.61 -15.61
CA ARG A 228 13.91 -16.81 -14.97
C ARG A 228 13.69 -17.96 -15.96
N PHE A 229 13.37 -17.66 -17.22
CA PHE A 229 13.08 -18.64 -18.28
C PHE A 229 13.93 -18.36 -19.53
N PRO A 230 15.23 -18.69 -19.52
CA PRO A 230 16.15 -18.34 -20.62
C PRO A 230 15.84 -19.02 -21.96
N GLY A 231 15.01 -20.08 -21.96
CA GLY A 231 14.54 -20.75 -23.18
C GLY A 231 13.23 -20.22 -23.74
N ALA A 232 12.56 -19.30 -23.03
CA ALA A 232 11.28 -18.73 -23.45
C ALA A 232 11.48 -17.44 -24.25
N GLU A 233 10.67 -17.23 -25.28
CA GLU A 233 10.54 -15.93 -25.94
C GLU A 233 9.72 -14.98 -25.07
N VAL A 234 10.25 -13.80 -24.72
CA VAL A 234 9.53 -12.80 -23.93
C VAL A 234 9.16 -11.62 -24.81
N CYS A 235 7.86 -11.41 -25.01
CA CYS A 235 7.31 -10.35 -25.85
C CYS A 235 6.73 -9.23 -25.00
N ALA A 236 7.33 -8.04 -25.04
CA ALA A 236 6.75 -6.84 -24.46
C ALA A 236 5.78 -6.19 -25.47
N VAL A 237 4.52 -6.01 -25.09
CA VAL A 237 3.44 -5.54 -25.97
C VAL A 237 2.80 -4.28 -25.39
N PHE A 238 2.95 -3.15 -26.09
CA PHE A 238 2.34 -1.89 -25.71
C PHE A 238 2.27 -0.95 -26.93
N SER A 239 1.43 0.10 -26.84
CA SER A 239 1.16 1.01 -27.96
C SER A 239 2.25 2.06 -28.22
N ARG A 240 3.14 2.29 -27.24
CA ARG A 240 4.24 3.27 -27.34
C ARG A 240 5.41 2.74 -28.17
N TYR A 241 6.17 3.65 -28.77
CA TYR A 241 7.41 3.33 -29.46
C TYR A 241 8.57 3.24 -28.45
N GLY A 242 8.70 2.08 -27.80
CA GLY A 242 9.66 1.85 -26.73
C GLY A 242 9.18 2.31 -25.34
N TYR A 243 9.93 1.92 -24.30
CA TYR A 243 9.70 2.41 -22.94
C TYR A 243 10.08 3.88 -22.83
N SER A 244 9.31 4.64 -22.05
CA SER A 244 9.58 6.04 -21.76
C SER A 244 10.23 6.16 -20.38
N PRO A 245 11.30 6.95 -20.21
CA PRO A 245 11.91 7.14 -18.90
C PRO A 245 10.96 7.90 -17.97
N ALA A 246 10.98 7.57 -16.68
CA ALA A 246 10.32 8.35 -15.65
C ALA A 246 11.04 9.70 -15.47
N ASP A 247 10.28 10.79 -15.30
CA ASP A 247 10.87 12.09 -14.96
C ASP A 247 11.08 12.17 -13.44
N ASP A 248 12.32 11.91 -13.02
CA ASP A 248 12.78 11.97 -11.64
C ASP A 248 13.54 13.28 -11.33
N SER A 249 13.46 14.27 -12.23
CA SER A 249 14.18 15.53 -12.06
C SER A 249 13.73 16.26 -10.80
N SER A 250 14.65 16.99 -10.17
CA SER A 250 14.40 17.63 -8.87
C SER A 250 13.22 18.61 -8.87
N PHE A 251 12.91 19.22 -10.01
CA PHE A 251 11.75 20.11 -10.16
C PHE A 251 10.45 19.35 -10.41
N ALA A 252 10.47 18.33 -11.28
CA ALA A 252 9.29 17.49 -11.52
C ALA A 252 8.85 16.78 -10.22
N ASN A 253 9.81 16.32 -9.42
CA ASN A 253 9.55 15.63 -8.16
C ASN A 253 8.91 16.49 -7.06
N ARG A 254 8.89 17.83 -7.18
CA ARG A 254 8.25 18.72 -6.20
C ARG A 254 6.75 18.58 -6.14
N ILE A 255 6.11 18.01 -7.17
CA ILE A 255 4.68 17.69 -7.13
C ILE A 255 4.35 16.65 -6.05
N PHE A 256 5.36 15.95 -5.53
CA PHE A 256 5.25 14.98 -4.43
C PHE A 256 5.73 15.55 -3.08
N ASP A 257 5.99 16.85 -2.99
CA ASP A 257 6.27 17.51 -1.72
C ASP A 257 4.97 17.56 -0.88
N PRO A 258 5.03 17.47 0.46
CA PRO A 258 3.83 17.53 1.30
C PRO A 258 2.96 18.78 1.04
N ASP A 259 3.59 19.95 0.88
CA ASP A 259 2.90 21.23 0.64
C ASP A 259 2.20 21.28 -0.72
N ALA A 260 2.66 20.50 -1.71
CA ALA A 260 2.04 20.43 -3.04
C ALA A 260 0.64 19.82 -2.99
N VAL A 261 0.30 19.06 -1.94
CA VAL A 261 -1.05 18.52 -1.72
C VAL A 261 -2.05 19.64 -1.50
N ASP A 262 -1.70 20.65 -0.69
CA ASP A 262 -2.58 21.79 -0.40
C ASP A 262 -2.78 22.65 -1.66
N GLU A 263 -1.70 22.92 -2.39
CA GLU A 263 -1.73 23.65 -3.65
C GLU A 263 -2.61 22.94 -4.69
N TYR A 264 -2.40 21.63 -4.88
CA TYR A 264 -3.20 20.82 -5.80
C TYR A 264 -4.67 20.80 -5.36
N PHE A 265 -4.96 20.61 -4.07
CA PHE A 265 -6.33 20.53 -3.57
C PHE A 265 -7.11 21.83 -3.81
N ALA A 266 -6.49 22.97 -3.54
CA ALA A 266 -7.08 24.29 -3.72
C ALA A 266 -7.17 24.73 -5.19
N ALA A 267 -6.45 24.08 -6.10
CA ALA A 267 -6.43 24.45 -7.51
C ALA A 267 -7.80 24.22 -8.21
N PRO A 268 -8.14 25.06 -9.20
CA PRO A 268 -9.26 24.82 -10.11
C PRO A 268 -9.15 23.48 -10.85
N ASP A 269 -10.29 22.88 -11.22
CA ASP A 269 -10.33 21.55 -11.86
C ASP A 269 -9.59 21.48 -13.21
N ASP A 270 -9.57 22.57 -13.98
CA ASP A 270 -8.80 22.65 -15.22
C ASP A 270 -7.30 22.67 -14.97
N VAL A 271 -6.84 23.35 -13.91
CA VAL A 271 -5.44 23.34 -13.47
C VAL A 271 -5.05 21.95 -12.95
N LYS A 272 -5.91 21.29 -12.16
CA LYS A 272 -5.70 19.91 -11.72
C LYS A 272 -5.49 18.96 -12.90
N ARG A 273 -6.35 19.06 -13.93
CA ARG A 273 -6.19 18.27 -15.16
C ARG A 273 -4.87 18.57 -15.87
N GLN A 274 -4.50 19.84 -16.02
CA GLN A 274 -3.21 20.22 -16.62
C GLN A 274 -2.01 19.66 -15.86
N LEU A 275 -2.03 19.72 -14.52
CA LEU A 275 -0.97 19.13 -13.68
C LEU A 275 -0.86 17.62 -13.89
N MET A 276 -1.99 16.91 -13.90
CA MET A 276 -2.03 15.46 -14.13
C MET A 276 -1.56 15.07 -15.54
N ASP A 277 -1.97 15.83 -16.57
CA ASP A 277 -1.58 15.58 -17.96
C ASP A 277 -0.08 15.86 -18.18
N TYR A 278 0.42 16.96 -17.63
CA TYR A 278 1.82 17.39 -17.80
C TYR A 278 2.79 16.50 -17.03
N HIS A 279 2.49 16.18 -15.77
CA HIS A 279 3.36 15.40 -14.89
C HIS A 279 3.08 13.89 -14.92
N GLY A 280 2.24 13.41 -15.83
CA GLY A 280 1.89 11.99 -15.93
C GLY A 280 3.13 11.09 -16.13
N ASN A 281 4.18 11.60 -16.75
CA ASN A 281 5.46 10.92 -16.98
C ASN A 281 6.35 10.77 -15.72
N THR A 282 5.94 11.27 -14.56
CA THR A 282 6.63 11.01 -13.29
C THR A 282 6.26 9.64 -12.69
N ASN A 283 5.14 9.04 -13.14
CA ASN A 283 4.62 7.80 -12.53
C ASN A 283 3.90 6.86 -13.52
N TYR A 284 3.12 7.38 -14.47
CA TYR A 284 2.25 6.56 -15.32
C TYR A 284 2.90 6.18 -16.66
N SER A 285 2.92 4.88 -16.96
CA SER A 285 3.43 4.34 -18.24
C SER A 285 4.88 4.76 -18.57
N VAL A 286 5.70 4.84 -17.53
CA VAL A 286 7.13 5.14 -17.58
C VAL A 286 7.92 4.11 -16.79
N VAL A 287 9.23 4.06 -17.05
CA VAL A 287 10.19 3.12 -16.47
C VAL A 287 11.38 3.91 -15.94
N ASP A 288 11.86 3.56 -14.76
CA ASP A 288 13.12 4.08 -14.16
C ASP A 288 14.34 3.41 -14.80
#